data_AF-A0A116JVB0-F1
#
_entry.id   AF-A0A116JVB0-F1
#
_cell.length_a   1.000
_cell.length_b   1.000
_cell.length_c   1.000
_cell.angle_alpha   90.00
_cell.angle_beta   90.00
_cell.angle_gamma   90.00
#
_symmetry.space_group_name_H-M   'P 1'
#
loop_
_entity.id
_entity.type
_entity.pdbx_description
1 polymer ?
#
loop_
_entity_poly.entity_id
_entity_poly.type
_entity_poly.pdbx_seq_one_letter_code
_entity_poly.pdbx_strand_id
1 'polypeptide(L)'
;MPKAELIYRPAKQSEKAEAGDYAHLCQRWEGLTVGTAKVWAAEMREHPDFRQYIENPTHRIVFVNYEGFRLFIKWKSRNRYRPKKETLAEMLENIKREKQLGA
;
A
#
# COMPACT_ATOMS: atom_id res chain seq x y z
N MET A 1 -8.90 -34.08 -34.29
CA MET A 1 -8.74 -32.76 -33.63
C MET A 1 -8.40 -33.01 -32.16
N PRO A 2 -7.35 -32.42 -31.59
CA PRO A 2 -7.07 -32.59 -30.17
C PRO A 2 -8.19 -31.94 -29.35
N LYS A 3 -8.72 -32.67 -28.36
CA LYS A 3 -9.75 -32.15 -27.45
C LYS A 3 -9.11 -31.02 -26.63
N ALA A 4 -9.68 -29.83 -26.70
CA ALA A 4 -9.33 -28.78 -25.75
C ALA A 4 -9.75 -29.26 -24.35
N GLU A 5 -8.79 -29.40 -23.44
CA GLU A 5 -9.06 -29.67 -22.04
C GLU A 5 -9.84 -28.48 -21.47
N LEU A 6 -11.10 -28.72 -21.12
CA LEU A 6 -11.97 -27.75 -20.47
C LEU A 6 -11.51 -27.61 -19.01
N ILE A 7 -10.66 -26.61 -18.75
CA ILE A 7 -10.27 -26.27 -17.38
C ILE A 7 -11.44 -25.50 -16.73
N TYR A 8 -12.24 -26.20 -15.93
CA TYR A 8 -13.30 -25.58 -15.13
C TYR A 8 -12.70 -24.74 -13.99
N ARG A 9 -12.99 -23.43 -13.98
CA ARG A 9 -12.71 -22.54 -12.84
C ARG A 9 -14.03 -22.07 -12.22
N PRO A 10 -14.24 -22.21 -10.89
CA PRO A 10 -15.44 -21.71 -10.23
C PRO A 10 -15.58 -20.19 -10.37
N ALA A 11 -16.79 -19.70 -10.69
CA ALA A 11 -17.09 -18.28 -10.94
C ALA A 11 -16.82 -17.32 -9.75
N LYS A 12 -16.45 -17.84 -8.57
CA LYS A 12 -16.26 -17.09 -7.32
C LYS A 12 -14.82 -17.07 -6.81
N GLN A 13 -13.82 -17.19 -7.69
CA GLN A 13 -12.47 -16.77 -7.36
C GLN A 13 -12.30 -15.30 -7.76
N SER A 14 -12.87 -14.38 -6.98
CA SER A 14 -12.41 -12.99 -7.06
C SER A 14 -11.05 -12.96 -6.39
N GLU A 15 -9.97 -12.87 -7.16
CA GLU A 15 -8.66 -12.54 -6.60
C GLU A 15 -8.82 -11.31 -5.70
N LYS A 16 -8.26 -11.38 -4.49
CA LYS A 16 -8.33 -10.26 -3.57
C LYS A 16 -7.59 -9.11 -4.23
N ALA A 17 -8.28 -8.01 -4.48
CA ALA A 17 -7.63 -6.81 -5.00
C ALA A 17 -6.45 -6.45 -4.08
N GLU A 18 -5.31 -6.14 -4.69
CA GLU A 18 -4.07 -5.71 -4.01
C GLU A 18 -3.91 -4.18 -4.00
N ALA A 19 -4.72 -3.50 -4.80
CA ALA A 19 -4.80 -2.05 -4.85
C ALA A 19 -6.26 -1.58 -4.92
N GLY A 20 -6.49 -0.32 -4.62
CA GLY A 20 -7.81 0.30 -4.71
C GLY A 20 -7.74 1.82 -4.73
N ASP A 21 -8.88 2.43 -5.03
CA ASP A 21 -9.03 3.89 -4.93
C ASP A 21 -9.15 4.35 -3.46
N TYR A 22 -9.36 5.64 -3.26
CA TYR A 22 -9.52 6.22 -1.92
C TYR A 22 -10.69 5.63 -1.13
N ALA A 23 -11.79 5.27 -1.79
CA ALA A 23 -12.95 4.72 -1.10
C ALA A 23 -12.64 3.30 -0.58
N HIS A 24 -11.95 2.49 -1.38
CA HIS A 24 -11.49 1.17 -0.97
C HIS A 24 -10.46 1.23 0.16
N LEU A 25 -9.59 2.25 0.18
CA LEU A 25 -8.74 2.50 1.35
C LEU A 25 -9.58 2.77 2.60
N CYS A 26 -10.59 3.65 2.53
CA CYS A 26 -11.41 3.99 3.69
C CYS A 26 -12.21 2.78 4.23
N GLN A 27 -12.55 1.80 3.40
CA GLN A 27 -13.17 0.54 3.84
C GLN A 27 -12.20 -0.36 4.63
N ARG A 28 -10.89 -0.27 4.36
CA ARG A 28 -9.86 -1.12 4.99
C ARG A 28 -9.23 -0.49 6.23
N TRP A 29 -9.13 0.83 6.28
CA TRP A 29 -8.55 1.57 7.39
C TRP A 29 -9.64 2.38 8.08
N GLU A 30 -10.24 1.81 9.13
CA GLU A 30 -11.27 2.49 9.91
C GLU A 30 -10.78 3.84 10.46
N GLY A 31 -11.60 4.88 10.31
CA GLY A 31 -11.25 6.26 10.66
C GLY A 31 -10.46 7.03 9.60
N LEU A 32 -10.00 6.38 8.52
CA LEU A 32 -9.44 7.09 7.37
C LEU A 32 -10.58 7.76 6.58
N THR A 33 -10.42 9.06 6.32
CA THR A 33 -11.33 9.79 5.43
C THR A 33 -10.76 9.86 4.02
N VAL A 34 -11.63 10.02 3.02
CA VAL A 34 -11.21 10.22 1.63
C VAL A 34 -10.31 11.44 1.48
N GLY A 35 -10.56 12.51 2.25
CA GLY A 35 -9.72 13.71 2.28
C GLY A 35 -8.30 13.39 2.74
N THR A 36 -8.16 12.71 3.88
CA THR A 36 -6.85 12.28 4.40
C THR A 36 -6.15 11.32 3.43
N ALA A 37 -6.89 10.37 2.84
CA ALA A 37 -6.35 9.42 1.86
C ALA A 37 -5.76 10.12 0.64
N LYS A 38 -6.43 11.17 0.12
CA LYS A 38 -5.93 12.00 -0.99
C LYS A 38 -4.62 12.71 -0.64
N VAL A 39 -4.56 13.33 0.55
CA VAL A 39 -3.35 14.01 1.03
C VAL A 39 -2.20 13.02 1.13
N TRP A 40 -2.43 11.86 1.74
CA TRP A 40 -1.39 10.85 1.92
C TRP A 40 -0.94 10.22 0.59
N ALA A 41 -1.85 9.98 -0.35
CA ALA A 41 -1.46 9.52 -1.68
C ALA A 41 -0.65 10.57 -2.44
N ALA A 42 -0.92 11.86 -2.24
CA ALA A 42 -0.09 12.93 -2.80
C ALA A 42 1.32 12.91 -2.19
N GLU A 43 1.44 12.76 -0.88
CA GLU A 43 2.74 12.61 -0.22
C GLU A 43 3.50 11.36 -0.70
N MET A 44 2.79 10.24 -0.89
CA MET A 44 3.39 9.01 -1.43
C MET A 44 3.96 9.22 -2.84
N ARG A 45 3.25 9.97 -3.70
CA ARG A 45 3.71 10.30 -5.07
C ARG A 45 5.03 11.08 -5.08
N GLU A 46 5.18 12.01 -4.15
CA GLU A 46 6.39 12.83 -4.04
C GLU A 46 7.54 12.13 -3.29
N HIS A 47 7.26 10.99 -2.64
CA HIS A 47 8.27 10.29 -1.85
C HIS A 47 9.03 9.23 -2.67
N PRO A 48 10.38 9.24 -2.69
CA PRO A 48 11.17 8.36 -3.54
C PRO A 48 10.90 6.87 -3.31
N ASP A 49 10.71 6.46 -2.05
CA ASP A 49 10.44 5.06 -1.70
C ASP A 49 8.98 4.62 -1.87
N PHE A 50 8.03 5.54 -1.90
CA PHE A 50 6.59 5.21 -1.87
C PHE A 50 5.86 5.46 -3.19
N ARG A 51 6.43 6.26 -4.10
CA ARG A 51 5.80 6.59 -5.39
C ARG A 51 5.46 5.34 -6.22
N GLN A 52 6.25 4.28 -6.09
CA GLN A 52 6.03 3.00 -6.78
C GLN A 52 4.74 2.27 -6.37
N TYR A 53 4.13 2.64 -5.24
CA TYR A 53 2.89 2.04 -4.76
C TYR A 53 1.63 2.80 -5.19
N ILE A 54 1.79 3.84 -6.02
CA ILE A 54 0.70 4.65 -6.54
C ILE A 54 0.71 4.56 -8.07
N GLU A 55 -0.39 4.08 -8.64
CA GLU A 55 -0.62 4.15 -10.07
C GLU A 55 -1.66 5.22 -10.38
N ASN A 56 -1.33 6.13 -11.30
CA ASN A 56 -2.25 7.13 -11.83
C ASN A 56 -2.37 6.96 -13.34
N PRO A 57 -3.18 6.00 -13.83
CA PRO A 57 -3.39 5.82 -15.26
C PRO A 57 -3.98 7.07 -15.93
N THR A 58 -4.74 7.87 -15.18
CA THR A 58 -5.31 9.15 -15.63
C THR A 58 -5.35 10.16 -14.47
N HIS A 59 -5.72 11.41 -14.76
CA HIS A 59 -5.93 12.44 -13.74
C HIS A 59 -7.11 12.17 -12.78
N ARG A 60 -8.02 11.23 -13.11
CA ARG A 60 -9.21 10.91 -12.29
C ARG A 60 -9.10 9.58 -11.55
N ILE A 61 -8.22 8.70 -12.01
CA ILE A 61 -8.12 7.33 -11.52
C ILE A 61 -6.81 7.18 -10.76
N VAL A 62 -6.90 6.55 -9.60
CA VAL A 62 -5.75 6.19 -8.77
C VAL A 62 -5.93 4.78 -8.24
N PHE A 63 -4.86 4.02 -8.26
CA PHE A 63 -4.78 2.75 -7.57
C PHE A 63 -3.64 2.83 -6.56
N VAL A 64 -3.99 2.68 -5.29
CA VAL A 64 -3.06 2.67 -4.17
C VAL A 64 -2.86 1.23 -3.74
N ASN A 65 -1.63 0.73 -3.85
CA ASN A 65 -1.27 -0.60 -3.38
C ASN A 65 -1.45 -0.68 -1.85
N TYR A 66 -2.18 -1.68 -1.37
CA TYR A 66 -2.56 -1.79 0.03
C TYR A 66 -1.37 -2.03 0.96
N GLU A 67 -0.40 -2.85 0.54
CA GLU A 67 0.83 -3.09 1.31
C GLU A 67 1.70 -1.84 1.34
N GLY A 68 1.84 -1.15 0.20
CA GLY A 68 2.53 0.13 0.10
C GLY A 68 1.95 1.20 1.04
N PHE A 69 0.61 1.32 1.07
CA PHE A 69 -0.08 2.24 1.97
C PHE A 69 0.13 1.88 3.45
N ARG A 70 0.07 0.59 3.79
CA ARG A 70 0.36 0.10 5.14
C ARG A 70 1.79 0.44 5.58
N LEU A 71 2.78 0.26 4.69
CA LEU A 71 4.17 0.63 4.93
C LEU A 71 4.33 2.14 5.10
N PHE A 72 3.64 2.94 4.28
CA PHE A 72 3.65 4.41 4.38
C PHE A 72 3.09 4.91 5.71
N ILE A 73 1.96 4.37 6.19
CA ILE A 73 1.40 4.73 7.51
C ILE A 73 2.40 4.43 8.62
N LYS A 74 3.03 3.25 8.58
CA LYS A 74 4.03 2.86 9.57
C LYS A 74 5.25 3.79 9.54
N TRP A 75 5.71 4.12 8.34
CA TRP A 75 6.78 5.08 8.13
C TRP A 75 6.43 6.45 8.69
N LYS A 76 5.23 6.96 8.42
CA LYS A 76 4.74 8.24 8.97
C LYS A 76 4.76 8.26 10.49
N SER A 77 4.25 7.19 11.12
CA SER A 77 4.23 7.06 12.58
C SER A 77 5.64 7.12 13.17
N ARG A 78 6.56 6.32 12.64
CA ARG A 78 7.96 6.25 13.12
C ARG A 78 8.75 7.53 12.88
N ASN A 79 8.44 8.23 11.80
CA ASN A 79 9.17 9.40 11.39
C ASN A 79 8.56 10.71 11.88
N ARG A 80 7.36 10.71 12.48
CA ARG A 80 6.62 11.93 12.89
C ARG A 80 7.49 12.95 13.62
N TYR A 81 8.29 12.49 14.58
CA TYR A 81 9.13 13.35 15.43
C TYR A 81 10.62 13.23 15.17
N ARG A 82 11.03 12.52 14.10
CA ARG A 82 12.45 12.36 13.78
C ARG A 82 12.97 13.57 13.01
N PRO A 83 14.14 14.12 13.39
CA PRO A 83 14.78 15.21 12.65
C PRO A 83 15.28 14.72 11.29
N LYS A 84 15.87 13.52 11.24
CA LYS A 84 16.20 12.81 10.01
C LYS A 84 15.24 11.64 9.82
N LYS A 85 14.50 11.67 8.70
CA LYS A 85 13.54 10.61 8.35
C LYS A 85 14.31 9.37 7.90
N GLU A 86 13.89 8.19 8.36
CA GLU A 86 14.36 6.90 7.85
C GLU A 86 13.94 6.75 6.38
N THR A 87 14.71 6.06 5.55
CA THR A 87 14.20 5.49 4.29
C THR A 87 13.30 4.27 4.57
N LEU A 88 12.56 3.78 3.57
CA LEU A 88 11.79 2.54 3.69
C LEU A 88 12.71 1.35 4.03
N ALA A 89 13.88 1.26 3.40
CA ALA A 89 14.84 0.19 3.66
C ALA A 89 15.37 0.26 5.11
N GLU A 90 15.80 1.44 5.55
CA GLU A 90 16.24 1.67 6.94
C GLU A 90 15.15 1.33 7.95
N MET A 91 13.90 1.75 7.69
CA MET A 91 12.76 1.44 8.55
C MET A 91 12.57 -0.09 8.68
N LEU A 92 12.61 -0.82 7.57
CA LEU A 92 12.42 -2.27 7.56
C LEU A 92 13.54 -3.00 8.30
N GLU A 93 14.79 -2.58 8.11
CA GLU A 93 15.93 -3.11 8.86
C GLU A 93 15.80 -2.84 10.36
N ASN A 94 15.42 -1.61 10.74
CA ASN A 94 15.25 -1.24 12.14
C ASN A 94 14.13 -2.04 12.80
N ILE A 95 12.99 -2.23 12.14
CA ILE A 95 11.90 -3.10 12.63
C ILE A 95 12.40 -4.54 12.81
N LYS A 96 13.21 -5.06 11.89
CA LYS A 96 13.78 -6.41 11.99
C LYS A 96 14.71 -6.53 13.20
N ARG A 97 15.59 -5.55 13.42
CA ARG A 97 16.51 -5.50 14.57
C ARG A 97 15.75 -5.38 15.89
N GLU A 98 14.76 -4.49 15.98
CA GLU A 98 13.90 -4.31 17.16
C GLU A 98 13.23 -5.63 17.57
N LYS A 99 12.72 -6.40 16.60
CA LYS A 99 12.10 -7.72 16.86
C LYS A 99 13.10 -8.77 17.36
N GLN A 100 14.35 -8.72 16.91
CA GLN A 100 15.39 -9.67 17.33
C GLN A 100 15.92 -9.36 18.74
N LEU A 101 15.90 -8.10 19.14
CA LEU A 101 16.35 -7.66 20.47
C LEU A 101 15.27 -7.77 21.54
N GLY A 102 14.00 -7.78 21.15
CA GLY A 102 12.84 -7.90 22.03
C GLY A 102 12.25 -9.30 22.17
N ALA A 103 12.92 -10.33 21.62
CA ALA A 103 12.57 -11.75 21.73
C ALA A 103 13.61 -12.47 22.59
#